data_AF-A0A0F8ZU80-F1
#
_entry.id   AF-A0A0F8ZU80-F1
#
_cell.length_a   1.000
_cell.length_b   1.000
_cell.length_c   1.000
_cell.angle_alpha   90.00
_cell.angle_beta   90.00
_cell.angle_gamma   90.00
#
_symmetry.space_group_name_H-M   'P 1'
#
loop_
_entity.id
_entity.type
_entity.pdbx_description
1 polymer ?
#
loop_
_entity_poly.entity_id
_entity_poly.type
_entity_poly.pdbx_seq_one_letter_code
_entity_poly.pdbx_strand_id
1 'polypeptide(L)'
;MFSYTYKVRLLGTFIDKGTSIEFTTAARKLPTVSYHARHLKQNEVKHILNIGNENGAEIGYLCIGEDIYKDKGDILFDVQKLRDKRTMVFAQSGFGKTNLVKVLLYHIIGDTTYGKLIFDLNGEYLLKGRKTYGLGDIEEQKIKDNLVVYSDKKLPDEYRDRFIYKGKVLINMHEHLTVGDILNFSTGFSEVMKSFLLYLEENEVKDFIKNINITI
;
A
#
# COMPACT_ATOMS: atom_id res chain seq x y z
N MET A 1 -7.39 -29.36 37.04
CA MET A 1 -6.04 -28.96 36.58
C MET A 1 -6.15 -28.67 35.09
N PHE A 2 -6.09 -27.40 34.68
CA PHE A 2 -6.13 -27.03 33.27
C PHE A 2 -4.72 -27.22 32.69
N SER A 3 -4.59 -28.18 31.77
CA SER A 3 -3.36 -28.35 30.99
C SER A 3 -3.50 -27.52 29.72
N TYR A 4 -2.64 -26.52 29.56
CA TYR A 4 -2.58 -25.72 28.34
C TYR A 4 -1.49 -26.30 27.43
N THR A 5 -1.86 -26.62 26.20
CA THR A 5 -0.90 -27.06 25.17
C THR A 5 -0.66 -25.92 24.19
N TYR A 6 0.57 -25.44 24.14
CA TYR A 6 0.98 -24.40 23.19
C TYR A 6 1.75 -25.02 22.03
N LYS A 7 1.38 -24.63 20.81
CA LYS A 7 2.18 -24.94 19.62
C LYS A 7 3.17 -23.82 19.40
N VAL A 8 4.47 -24.13 19.45
CA VAL A 8 5.55 -23.15 19.22
C VAL A 8 6.18 -23.41 17.86
N ARG A 9 6.33 -22.36 17.05
CA ARG A 9 7.09 -22.41 15.79
C ARG A 9 8.49 -21.88 16.02
N LEU A 10 9.50 -22.70 15.75
CA LEU A 10 10.89 -22.26 15.75
C LEU A 10 11.17 -21.47 14.47
N LEU A 11 11.47 -20.18 14.61
CA LEU A 11 11.74 -19.28 13.47
C LEU A 11 13.22 -19.23 13.08
N GLY A 12 14.11 -19.67 13.97
CA GLY A 12 15.55 -19.55 13.77
C GLY A 12 16.34 -19.77 15.05
N THR A 13 17.64 -19.49 14.98
CA THR A 13 18.58 -19.51 16.10
C THR A 13 19.13 -18.11 16.31
N PHE A 14 19.07 -17.62 17.55
CA PHE A 14 19.64 -16.35 17.97
C PHE A 14 20.84 -16.65 18.87
N ILE A 15 22.00 -16.07 18.55
CA ILE A 15 23.25 -16.26 19.29
C ILE A 15 23.75 -14.88 19.72
N ASP A 16 23.84 -14.68 21.02
CA ASP A 16 24.51 -13.53 21.62
C ASP A 16 25.95 -13.94 21.94
N LYS A 17 26.92 -13.36 21.22
CA LYS A 17 28.36 -13.57 21.44
C LYS A 17 28.96 -12.52 22.39
N GLY A 18 28.14 -11.65 22.98
CA GLY A 18 28.57 -10.52 23.81
C GLY A 18 29.06 -9.32 23.00
N THR A 19 29.89 -9.54 21.98
CA THR A 19 30.38 -8.48 21.07
C THR A 19 29.54 -8.33 19.81
N SER A 20 28.83 -9.38 19.40
CA SER A 20 27.94 -9.40 18.25
C SER A 20 26.73 -10.27 18.54
N ILE A 21 25.63 -9.95 17.86
CA ILE A 21 24.41 -10.73 17.87
C ILE A 21 24.20 -11.29 16.47
N GLU A 22 23.96 -12.59 16.38
CA GLU A 22 23.72 -13.30 15.13
C GLU A 22 22.35 -13.97 15.15
N PHE A 23 21.54 -13.69 14.13
CA PHE A 23 20.28 -14.40 13.90
C PHE A 23 20.37 -15.20 12.59
N THR A 24 20.06 -16.49 12.66
CA THR A 24 19.92 -17.35 11.49
C THR A 24 18.52 -17.93 11.44
N THR A 25 17.89 -17.93 10.26
CA THR A 25 16.54 -18.47 10.04
C THR A 25 16.49 -20.00 10.09
N ALA A 26 17.62 -20.67 10.30
CA ALA A 26 17.69 -22.12 10.46
C ALA A 26 17.76 -22.51 11.95
N ALA A 27 16.82 -23.34 12.39
CA ALA A 27 16.91 -24.04 13.66
C ALA A 27 17.53 -25.42 13.43
N ARG A 28 18.80 -25.61 13.80
CA ARG A 28 19.53 -26.88 13.59
C ARG A 28 19.38 -27.88 14.73
N LYS A 29 18.89 -27.42 15.90
CA LYS A 29 18.74 -28.25 17.10
C LYS A 29 17.39 -27.94 17.76
N LEU A 30 16.66 -28.98 18.11
CA LEU A 30 15.43 -28.84 18.89
C LEU A 30 15.77 -28.50 20.35
N PRO A 31 14.97 -27.67 21.03
CA PRO A 31 15.10 -27.45 22.46
C PRO A 31 14.97 -28.77 23.22
N THR A 32 15.75 -28.96 24.28
CA THR A 32 15.56 -30.12 25.15
C THR A 32 14.31 -29.94 26.01
N VAL A 33 13.72 -31.06 26.45
CA VAL A 33 12.67 -31.04 27.47
C VAL A 33 13.22 -30.30 28.69
N SER A 34 12.47 -29.30 29.19
CA SER A 34 12.82 -28.34 30.28
C SER A 34 13.42 -26.99 29.89
N TYR A 35 13.51 -26.62 28.61
CA TYR A 35 13.95 -25.27 28.24
C TYR A 35 12.97 -24.19 28.75
N HIS A 36 13.52 -23.08 29.26
CA HIS A 36 12.74 -21.91 29.67
C HIS A 36 12.36 -21.06 28.46
N ALA A 37 11.06 -20.84 28.27
CA ALA A 37 10.55 -19.84 27.35
C ALA A 37 10.45 -18.48 28.05
N ARG A 38 10.86 -17.41 27.36
CA ARG A 38 10.72 -16.03 27.83
C ARG A 38 10.41 -15.09 26.67
N HIS A 39 9.88 -13.92 26.99
CA HIS A 39 9.78 -12.82 26.04
C HIS A 39 11.15 -12.29 25.61
N LEU A 40 11.20 -11.70 24.42
CA LEU A 40 12.37 -11.03 23.88
C LEU A 40 12.69 -9.76 24.69
N LYS A 41 13.98 -9.45 24.84
CA LYS A 41 14.48 -8.18 25.36
C LYS A 41 14.50 -7.13 24.24
N GLN A 42 14.53 -5.85 24.61
CA GLN A 42 14.57 -4.74 23.65
C GLN A 42 15.74 -4.87 22.66
N ASN A 43 16.93 -5.22 23.15
CA ASN A 43 18.10 -5.42 22.27
C ASN A 43 17.90 -6.57 21.27
N GLU A 44 17.21 -7.64 21.67
CA GLU A 44 16.91 -8.78 20.80
C GLU A 44 15.88 -8.41 19.74
N VAL A 45 14.85 -7.64 20.11
CA VAL A 45 13.86 -7.10 19.16
C VAL A 45 14.56 -6.23 18.10
N LYS A 46 15.46 -5.33 18.52
CA LYS A 46 16.26 -4.51 17.61
C LYS A 46 17.05 -5.36 16.60
N HIS A 47 17.79 -6.35 17.08
CA HIS A 47 18.66 -7.17 16.22
C HIS A 47 17.89 -8.16 15.33
N ILE A 48 16.75 -8.68 15.79
CA ILE A 48 15.97 -9.65 15.01
C ILE A 48 15.08 -8.95 13.98
N LEU A 49 14.41 -7.85 14.35
CA LEU A 49 13.37 -7.23 13.52
C LEU A 49 13.88 -5.99 12.77
N ASN A 50 14.78 -5.21 13.36
CA ASN A 50 15.14 -3.88 12.85
C ASN A 50 16.51 -3.82 12.15
N ILE A 51 17.43 -4.77 12.36
CA ILE A 51 18.79 -4.70 11.77
C ILE A 51 18.80 -4.60 10.23
N GLY A 52 17.80 -5.18 9.57
CA GLY A 52 17.62 -5.08 8.12
C GLY A 52 16.76 -3.89 7.68
N ASN A 53 16.35 -3.03 8.60
CA ASN A 53 15.42 -1.92 8.41
C ASN A 53 15.84 -0.69 9.24
N GLU A 54 17.13 -0.50 9.54
CA GLU A 54 17.58 0.52 10.52
C GLU A 54 17.20 1.95 10.12
N ASN A 55 17.11 2.23 8.83
CA ASN A 55 16.65 3.51 8.27
C ASN A 55 15.17 3.47 7.82
N GLY A 56 14.43 2.46 8.28
CA GLY A 56 13.06 2.22 7.90
C GLY A 56 12.06 3.14 8.62
N ALA A 57 10.83 3.14 8.12
CA ALA A 57 9.70 3.79 8.74
C ALA A 57 9.28 3.07 10.02
N GLU A 58 8.92 3.83 11.05
CA GLU A 58 8.26 3.30 12.25
C GLU A 58 6.82 2.90 11.89
N ILE A 59 6.53 1.60 11.94
CA ILE A 59 5.20 1.06 11.56
C ILE A 59 4.36 0.62 12.76
N GLY A 60 4.90 0.67 13.97
CA GLY A 60 4.21 0.34 15.21
C GLY A 60 5.10 -0.36 16.23
N TYR A 61 4.49 -1.12 17.14
CA TYR A 61 5.17 -1.82 18.22
C TYR A 61 5.05 -3.35 18.07
N LEU A 62 5.94 -4.09 18.74
CA LEU A 62 5.81 -5.54 18.83
C LEU A 62 4.49 -5.89 19.52
N CYS A 63 3.69 -6.73 18.86
CA CYS A 63 2.42 -7.25 19.38
C CYS A 63 2.49 -8.78 19.47
N ILE A 64 2.16 -9.34 20.64
CA ILE A 64 2.05 -10.79 20.85
C ILE A 64 0.68 -11.07 21.44
N GLY A 65 -0.20 -11.69 20.64
CA GLY A 65 -1.60 -11.84 21.03
C GLY A 65 -2.29 -10.47 21.06
N GLU A 66 -2.77 -10.07 22.23
CA GLU A 66 -3.40 -8.76 22.47
C GLU A 66 -2.46 -7.76 23.16
N ASP A 67 -1.27 -8.22 23.58
CA ASP A 67 -0.31 -7.41 24.32
C ASP A 67 0.59 -6.60 23.39
N ILE A 68 0.63 -5.28 23.62
CA ILE A 68 1.45 -4.32 22.86
C ILE A 68 2.66 -3.91 23.70
N TYR A 69 3.85 -4.24 23.23
CA TYR A 69 5.11 -4.03 23.95
C TYR A 69 5.83 -2.76 23.50
N LYS A 70 5.45 -1.62 24.06
CA LYS A 70 6.08 -0.31 23.75
C LYS A 70 7.50 -0.17 24.30
N ASP A 71 7.82 -0.89 25.38
CA ASP A 71 9.14 -0.87 26.03
C ASP A 71 10.23 -1.57 25.19
N LYS A 72 9.85 -2.27 24.12
CA LYS A 72 10.77 -2.97 23.21
C LYS A 72 11.22 -2.11 22.03
N GLY A 73 10.75 -0.87 21.93
CA GLY A 73 11.03 0.05 20.83
C GLY A 73 10.11 -0.17 19.62
N ASP A 74 10.21 0.75 18.67
CA ASP A 74 9.42 0.74 17.44
C ASP A 74 9.90 -0.35 16.47
N ILE A 75 8.96 -0.90 15.72
CA ILE A 75 9.21 -1.82 14.62
C ILE A 75 9.43 -0.99 13.37
N LEU A 76 10.61 -1.20 12.75
CA LEU A 76 11.02 -0.47 11.57
C LEU A 76 10.77 -1.30 10.30
N PHE A 77 10.32 -0.63 9.26
CA PHE A 77 10.15 -1.22 7.94
C PHE A 77 10.75 -0.33 6.85
N ASP A 78 11.73 -0.87 6.13
CA ASP A 78 12.29 -0.21 4.96
C ASP A 78 11.28 -0.21 3.81
N VAL A 79 10.61 0.93 3.61
CA VAL A 79 9.60 1.15 2.58
C VAL A 79 10.15 0.99 1.16
N GLN A 80 11.46 1.12 0.95
CA GLN A 80 12.07 0.93 -0.37
C GLN A 80 11.95 -0.52 -0.85
N LYS A 81 11.81 -1.48 0.07
CA LYS A 81 11.56 -2.89 -0.28
C LYS A 81 10.25 -3.12 -1.04
N LEU A 82 9.31 -2.15 -1.00
CA LEU A 82 8.05 -2.20 -1.74
C LEU A 82 8.20 -1.81 -3.22
N ARG A 83 9.27 -1.08 -3.57
CA ARG A 83 9.47 -0.53 -4.92
C ARG A 83 9.57 -1.62 -5.98
N ASP A 84 10.40 -2.63 -5.73
CA ASP A 84 10.73 -3.66 -6.72
C ASP A 84 9.89 -4.94 -6.54
N LYS A 85 8.86 -4.89 -5.68
CA LYS A 85 8.07 -6.07 -5.31
C LYS A 85 6.59 -5.77 -5.35
N ARG A 86 5.84 -6.57 -6.12
CA ARG A 86 4.38 -6.60 -6.04
C ARG A 86 3.99 -7.04 -4.62
N THR A 87 3.34 -6.14 -3.89
CA THR A 87 2.98 -6.34 -2.49
C THR A 87 1.46 -6.39 -2.34
N MET A 88 0.97 -7.32 -1.52
CA MET A 88 -0.44 -7.45 -1.20
C MET A 88 -0.62 -7.31 0.32
N VAL A 89 -1.60 -6.51 0.75
CA VAL A 89 -1.93 -6.33 2.18
C VAL A 89 -3.31 -6.95 2.44
N PHE A 90 -3.34 -8.05 3.18
CA PHE A 90 -4.56 -8.77 3.52
C PHE A 90 -4.97 -8.49 4.96
N ALA A 91 -6.22 -8.10 5.16
CA ALA A 91 -6.85 -8.02 6.48
C ALA A 91 -8.37 -7.98 6.33
N GLN A 92 -9.10 -8.47 7.34
CA GLN A 92 -10.54 -8.26 7.45
C GLN A 92 -10.86 -6.75 7.59
N SER A 93 -12.11 -6.38 7.30
CA SER A 93 -12.56 -5.00 7.50
C SER A 93 -12.40 -4.58 8.96
N GLY A 94 -11.90 -3.36 9.20
CA GLY A 94 -11.65 -2.83 10.54
C GLY A 94 -10.28 -3.15 11.16
N PHE A 95 -9.46 -4.01 10.55
CA PHE A 95 -8.14 -4.41 11.09
C PHE A 95 -6.98 -3.46 10.71
N GLY A 96 -7.28 -2.23 10.28
CA GLY A 96 -6.25 -1.21 10.07
C GLY A 96 -5.46 -1.29 8.76
N LYS A 97 -5.88 -2.10 7.77
CA LYS A 97 -5.25 -2.18 6.43
C LYS A 97 -4.97 -0.79 5.82
N THR A 98 -5.99 0.04 5.73
CA THR A 98 -5.88 1.39 5.16
C THR A 98 -4.92 2.26 5.97
N ASN A 99 -4.92 2.13 7.30
CA ASN A 99 -4.03 2.89 8.17
C ASN A 99 -2.56 2.51 7.96
N LEU A 100 -2.26 1.21 7.88
CA LEU A 100 -0.92 0.73 7.56
C LEU A 100 -0.44 1.30 6.22
N VAL A 101 -1.28 1.23 5.19
CA VAL A 101 -0.90 1.75 3.87
C VAL A 101 -0.70 3.27 3.90
N LYS A 102 -1.53 4.04 4.63
CA LYS A 102 -1.31 5.48 4.83
C LYS A 102 0.04 5.80 5.46
N VAL A 103 0.43 5.06 6.50
CA VAL A 103 1.75 5.22 7.15
C VAL A 103 2.86 4.96 6.14
N LEU A 104 2.80 3.85 5.40
CA LEU A 104 3.79 3.53 4.36
C LEU A 104 3.87 4.63 3.28
N LEU A 105 2.71 5.11 2.82
CA LEU A 105 2.60 6.19 1.83
C LEU A 105 3.20 7.49 2.34
N TYR A 106 2.92 7.86 3.60
CA TYR A 106 3.47 9.05 4.24
C TYR A 106 5.01 9.07 4.22
N HIS A 107 5.65 7.90 4.37
CA HIS A 107 7.11 7.80 4.34
C HIS A 107 7.70 7.85 2.91
N ILE A 108 6.92 7.54 1.86
CA ILE A 108 7.43 7.55 0.48
C ILE A 108 6.96 8.74 -0.35
N ILE A 109 5.95 9.49 0.09
CA ILE A 109 5.33 10.56 -0.71
C ILE A 109 6.31 11.67 -1.12
N GLY A 110 7.34 11.93 -0.31
CA GLY A 110 8.39 12.90 -0.64
C GLY A 110 9.48 12.38 -1.59
N ASP A 111 9.50 11.08 -1.88
CA ASP A 111 10.43 10.47 -2.83
C ASP A 111 9.90 10.65 -4.26
N THR A 112 10.44 11.61 -5.00
CA THR A 112 10.01 11.93 -6.37
C THR A 112 10.73 11.10 -7.44
N THR A 113 11.56 10.12 -7.06
CA THR A 113 12.31 9.29 -8.02
C THR A 113 11.41 8.29 -8.79
N TYR A 114 10.16 8.10 -8.35
CA TYR A 114 9.15 7.29 -9.03
C TYR A 114 7.72 7.76 -8.73
N GLY A 115 6.84 7.58 -9.73
CA GLY A 115 5.43 7.91 -9.63
C GLY A 115 4.64 6.96 -8.73
N LYS A 116 3.64 7.50 -8.03
CA LYS A 116 2.74 6.75 -7.14
C LYS A 116 1.31 7.08 -7.53
N LEU A 117 0.52 6.06 -7.82
CA LEU A 117 -0.89 6.21 -8.18
C LEU A 117 -1.75 5.41 -7.22
N ILE A 118 -2.74 6.07 -6.61
CA ILE A 118 -3.67 5.46 -5.67
C ILE A 118 -5.07 5.57 -6.26
N PHE A 119 -5.72 4.43 -6.46
CA PHE A 119 -7.15 4.38 -6.77
C PHE A 119 -7.93 4.37 -5.45
N ASP A 120 -8.42 5.54 -5.05
CA ASP A 120 -9.14 5.72 -3.78
C ASP A 120 -10.66 5.76 -4.01
N LEU A 121 -11.28 4.59 -4.14
CA LEU A 121 -12.72 4.45 -4.40
C LEU A 121 -13.58 5.18 -3.35
N ASN A 122 -13.19 5.07 -2.08
CA ASN A 122 -13.98 5.60 -0.97
C ASN A 122 -13.53 7.00 -0.52
N GLY A 123 -12.36 7.47 -0.93
CA GLY A 123 -11.72 8.66 -0.36
C GLY A 123 -11.03 8.39 0.98
N GLU A 124 -10.83 7.12 1.34
CA GLU A 124 -10.33 6.72 2.66
C GLU A 124 -8.86 7.08 2.85
N TYR A 125 -8.06 7.22 1.78
CA TYR A 125 -6.65 7.60 1.87
C TYR A 125 -6.49 9.11 1.99
N LEU A 126 -7.30 9.86 1.26
CA LEU A 126 -7.25 11.33 1.25
C LEU A 126 -7.90 11.93 2.50
N LEU A 127 -9.15 11.54 2.79
CA LEU A 127 -10.00 12.18 3.78
C LEU A 127 -9.79 11.59 5.18
N LYS A 128 -10.14 12.41 6.17
CA LYS A 128 -10.22 11.98 7.56
C LYS A 128 -11.29 10.90 7.72
N GLY A 129 -10.88 9.77 8.30
CA GLY A 129 -11.79 8.72 8.75
C GLY A 129 -12.33 9.02 10.16
N ARG A 130 -13.17 8.12 10.68
CA ARG A 130 -13.74 8.26 12.04
C ARG A 130 -12.67 8.28 13.15
N LYS A 131 -11.55 7.58 12.95
CA LYS A 131 -10.49 7.38 13.95
C LYS A 131 -9.08 7.59 13.42
N THR A 132 -8.92 7.79 12.10
CA THR A 132 -7.62 7.88 11.45
C THR A 132 -7.56 9.10 10.55
N TYR A 133 -6.41 9.74 10.51
CA TYR A 133 -6.14 10.84 9.59
C TYR A 133 -6.02 10.33 8.16
N GLY A 134 -6.43 11.12 7.18
CA GLY A 134 -6.07 10.99 5.78
C GLY A 134 -4.79 11.75 5.46
N LEU A 135 -4.23 11.50 4.28
CA LEU A 135 -3.05 12.24 3.81
C LEU A 135 -3.35 13.74 3.68
N GLY A 136 -4.60 14.12 3.37
CA GLY A 136 -5.01 15.52 3.28
C GLY A 136 -5.08 16.24 4.63
N ASP A 137 -5.01 15.53 5.75
CA ASP A 137 -5.00 16.15 7.09
C ASP A 137 -3.59 16.57 7.54
N ILE A 138 -2.54 16.17 6.80
CA ILE A 138 -1.15 16.37 7.19
C ILE A 138 -0.65 17.70 6.65
N GLU A 139 -0.41 18.67 7.53
CA GLU A 139 0.04 20.03 7.17
C GLU A 139 1.56 20.14 7.01
N GLU A 140 2.18 19.19 6.32
CA GLU A 140 3.61 19.21 6.03
C GLU A 140 3.88 19.61 4.58
N GLN A 141 4.92 20.41 4.35
CA GLN A 141 5.26 20.91 3.01
C GLN A 141 5.50 19.78 2.00
N LYS A 142 6.18 18.70 2.44
CA LYS A 142 6.42 17.51 1.61
C LYS A 142 5.13 16.85 1.11
N ILE A 143 4.03 16.99 1.85
CA ILE A 143 2.72 16.46 1.45
C ILE A 143 2.06 17.42 0.48
N LYS A 144 2.00 18.71 0.84
CA LYS A 144 1.38 19.76 0.01
C LYS A 144 1.93 19.77 -1.42
N ASP A 145 3.25 19.62 -1.55
CA ASP A 145 3.95 19.67 -2.83
C ASP A 145 3.79 18.40 -3.67
N ASN A 146 3.53 17.25 -3.04
CA ASN A 146 3.55 15.94 -3.70
C ASN A 146 2.19 15.22 -3.73
N LEU A 147 1.18 15.73 -3.02
CA LEU A 147 -0.18 15.19 -3.04
C LEU A 147 -1.00 15.89 -4.12
N VAL A 148 -1.27 15.17 -5.21
CA VAL A 148 -2.16 15.62 -6.28
C VAL A 148 -3.46 14.84 -6.21
N VAL A 149 -4.58 15.55 -6.15
CA VAL A 149 -5.91 14.96 -6.00
C VAL A 149 -6.75 15.26 -7.22
N TYR A 150 -7.27 14.18 -7.81
CA TYR A 150 -8.35 14.23 -8.77
C TYR A 150 -9.59 13.60 -8.13
N SER A 151 -10.71 14.31 -8.15
CA SER A 151 -11.96 13.85 -7.55
C SER A 151 -13.14 14.53 -8.22
N ASP A 152 -14.25 13.81 -8.31
CA ASP A 152 -15.57 14.34 -8.64
C ASP A 152 -16.38 14.73 -7.38
N LYS A 153 -15.95 14.25 -6.20
CA LYS A 153 -16.56 14.58 -4.90
C LYS A 153 -16.25 16.01 -4.51
N LYS A 154 -17.27 16.72 -3.99
CA LYS A 154 -17.07 18.00 -3.31
C LYS A 154 -16.30 17.77 -2.01
N LEU A 155 -15.12 18.36 -1.91
CA LEU A 155 -14.28 18.27 -0.73
C LEU A 155 -14.73 19.29 0.33
N PRO A 156 -14.61 18.97 1.64
CA PRO A 156 -14.81 19.94 2.71
C PRO A 156 -13.86 21.13 2.60
N ASP A 157 -14.33 22.32 2.98
CA ASP A 157 -13.56 23.58 2.87
C ASP A 157 -12.28 23.58 3.72
N GLU A 158 -12.22 22.74 4.78
CA GLU A 158 -11.02 22.55 5.62
C GLU A 158 -9.81 21.99 4.87
N TYR A 159 -10.02 21.37 3.70
CA TYR A 159 -8.95 20.85 2.84
C TYR A 159 -8.46 21.86 1.81
N ARG A 160 -8.98 23.09 1.82
CA ARG A 160 -8.52 24.15 0.93
C ARG A 160 -7.02 24.39 1.14
N ASP A 161 -6.27 24.42 0.04
CA ASP A 161 -4.83 24.66 0.00
C ASP A 161 -3.97 23.64 0.78
N ARG A 162 -4.53 22.46 1.12
CA ARG A 162 -3.79 21.37 1.77
C ARG A 162 -3.07 20.43 0.79
N PHE A 163 -3.45 20.47 -0.48
CA PHE A 163 -2.88 19.67 -1.56
C PHE A 163 -3.25 20.25 -2.92
N ILE A 164 -2.61 19.73 -3.97
CA ILE A 164 -2.86 20.18 -5.34
C ILE A 164 -4.13 19.52 -5.87
N TYR A 165 -5.24 20.26 -5.90
CA TYR A 165 -6.49 19.78 -6.48
C TYR A 165 -6.55 20.06 -7.99
N LYS A 166 -6.75 19.01 -8.79
CA LYS A 166 -6.80 19.09 -10.27
C LYS A 166 -8.19 18.83 -10.87
N GLY A 167 -9.22 18.72 -10.04
CA GLY A 167 -10.59 18.52 -10.48
C GLY A 167 -10.89 17.06 -10.84
N LYS A 168 -11.78 16.84 -11.82
CA LYS A 168 -12.23 15.50 -12.20
C LYS A 168 -11.14 14.74 -12.97
N VAL A 169 -11.11 13.42 -12.82
CA VAL A 169 -10.38 12.55 -13.74
C VAL A 169 -11.14 12.54 -15.07
N LEU A 170 -10.46 12.93 -16.14
CA LEU A 170 -10.98 12.84 -17.51
C LEU A 170 -10.02 11.96 -18.31
N ILE A 171 -10.57 11.06 -19.10
CA ILE A 171 -9.78 10.24 -20.03
C ILE A 171 -9.96 10.84 -21.42
N ASN A 172 -8.86 11.18 -22.08
CA ASN A 172 -8.91 11.61 -23.47
C ASN A 172 -9.12 10.39 -24.38
N MET A 173 -10.37 9.98 -24.52
CA MET A 173 -10.75 8.88 -25.41
C MET A 173 -10.57 9.22 -26.87
N HIS A 174 -10.62 10.51 -27.23
CA HIS A 174 -10.54 10.95 -28.62
C HIS A 174 -9.18 10.67 -29.25
N GLU A 175 -8.10 10.91 -28.50
CA GLU A 175 -6.73 10.72 -29.00
C GLU A 175 -6.19 9.31 -28.79
N HIS A 176 -6.69 8.58 -27.78
CA HIS A 176 -6.05 7.35 -27.30
C HIS A 176 -6.92 6.10 -27.37
N LEU A 177 -8.23 6.22 -27.64
CA LEU A 177 -9.09 5.05 -27.75
C LEU A 177 -9.08 4.53 -29.19
N THR A 178 -8.63 3.29 -29.37
CA THR A 178 -8.69 2.62 -30.68
C THR A 178 -10.01 1.90 -30.88
N VAL A 179 -10.32 1.56 -32.14
CA VAL A 179 -11.50 0.73 -32.47
C VAL A 179 -11.39 -0.65 -31.82
N GLY A 180 -10.19 -1.24 -31.76
CA GLY A 180 -9.93 -2.49 -31.07
C GLY A 180 -10.16 -2.42 -29.56
N ASP A 181 -9.78 -1.31 -28.91
CA ASP A 181 -10.09 -1.09 -27.49
C ASP A 181 -11.61 -1.08 -27.24
N ILE A 182 -12.36 -0.37 -28.10
CA ILE A 182 -13.82 -0.31 -28.04
C ILE A 182 -14.44 -1.70 -28.18
N LEU A 183 -13.95 -2.52 -29.13
CA LEU A 183 -14.39 -3.89 -29.31
C LEU A 183 -14.11 -4.75 -28.07
N ASN A 184 -12.97 -4.57 -27.41
CA ASN A 184 -12.61 -5.30 -26.20
C ASN A 184 -13.40 -4.86 -24.95
N PHE A 185 -13.77 -3.59 -24.84
CA PHE A 185 -14.54 -3.05 -23.69
C PHE A 185 -16.06 -3.15 -23.86
N SER A 186 -16.55 -3.41 -25.08
CA SER A 186 -17.99 -3.36 -25.39
C SER A 186 -18.73 -4.65 -25.07
N THR A 187 -19.11 -4.78 -23.81
CA THR A 187 -20.23 -5.65 -23.44
C THR A 187 -21.54 -4.92 -23.75
N GLY A 188 -22.32 -5.40 -24.74
CA GLY A 188 -23.67 -4.88 -25.03
C GLY A 188 -23.87 -4.14 -26.36
N PHE A 189 -22.90 -4.12 -27.29
CA PHE A 189 -23.15 -3.62 -28.64
C PHE A 189 -23.98 -4.60 -29.48
N SER A 190 -24.82 -4.03 -30.36
CA SER A 190 -25.53 -4.81 -31.38
C SER A 190 -24.54 -5.46 -32.36
N GLU A 191 -24.94 -6.58 -32.95
CA GLU A 191 -24.11 -7.27 -33.96
C GLU A 191 -23.79 -6.35 -35.15
N VAL A 192 -24.71 -5.46 -35.54
CA VAL A 192 -24.48 -4.46 -36.59
C VAL A 192 -23.36 -3.49 -36.20
N MET A 193 -23.34 -3.02 -34.96
CA MET A 193 -22.30 -2.11 -34.48
C MET A 193 -20.94 -2.81 -34.40
N LYS A 194 -20.91 -4.08 -33.98
CA LYS A 194 -19.67 -4.87 -33.95
C LYS A 194 -19.11 -5.09 -35.36
N SER A 195 -19.95 -5.49 -36.32
CA SER A 195 -19.52 -5.67 -37.71
C SER A 195 -18.98 -4.38 -38.33
N PHE A 196 -19.60 -3.23 -38.02
CA PHE A 196 -19.11 -1.94 -38.47
C PHE A 196 -17.74 -1.57 -37.85
N LEU A 197 -17.57 -1.77 -36.55
CA LEU A 197 -16.30 -1.52 -35.87
C LEU A 197 -15.19 -2.47 -36.34
N LEU A 198 -15.50 -3.76 -36.54
CA LEU A 198 -14.56 -4.73 -37.12
C LEU A 198 -14.12 -4.31 -38.53
N TYR A 199 -15.06 -3.86 -39.37
CA TYR A 199 -14.74 -3.31 -40.69
C TYR A 199 -13.77 -2.11 -40.58
N LEU A 200 -14.00 -1.19 -39.64
CA LEU A 200 -13.10 -0.05 -39.44
C LEU A 200 -11.71 -0.47 -38.96
N GLU A 201 -11.62 -1.51 -38.13
CA GLU A 201 -10.35 -2.08 -37.66
C GLU A 201 -9.60 -2.80 -38.78
N GLU A 202 -10.27 -3.67 -39.55
CA GLU A 202 -9.69 -4.39 -40.70
C GLU A 202 -9.16 -3.46 -41.80
N ASN A 203 -9.80 -2.29 -41.97
CA ASN A 203 -9.38 -1.27 -42.92
C ASN A 203 -8.40 -0.24 -42.33
N GLU A 204 -7.86 -0.48 -41.13
CA GLU A 204 -6.90 0.39 -40.43
C GLU A 204 -7.35 1.87 -40.33
N VAL A 205 -8.64 2.13 -40.14
CA VAL A 205 -9.17 3.49 -40.04
C VAL A 205 -8.82 4.08 -38.66
N LYS A 206 -7.63 4.69 -38.55
CA LYS A 206 -7.04 5.16 -37.29
C LYS A 206 -7.66 6.45 -36.74
N ASP A 207 -8.27 7.26 -37.59
CA ASP A 207 -8.80 8.58 -37.22
C ASP A 207 -10.32 8.59 -37.04
N PHE A 208 -11.00 7.44 -37.12
CA PHE A 208 -12.46 7.37 -36.99
C PHE A 208 -12.93 8.03 -35.69
N ILE A 209 -12.36 7.63 -34.54
CA ILE A 209 -12.70 8.19 -33.23
C ILE A 209 -12.33 9.67 -33.14
N LYS A 210 -11.20 10.07 -33.74
CA LYS A 210 -10.80 11.48 -33.80
C LYS A 210 -11.74 12.34 -34.66
N ASN A 211 -12.40 11.74 -35.63
CA ASN A 211 -13.30 12.43 -36.54
C ASN A 211 -14.75 12.48 -36.03
N ILE A 212 -15.06 11.89 -34.86
CA ILE A 212 -16.42 11.90 -34.27
C ILE A 212 -16.84 13.31 -33.77
N ASN A 213 -16.00 14.33 -33.82
CA ASN A 213 -16.35 15.69 -33.39
C ASN A 213 -16.75 16.63 -34.54
N ILE A 214 -18.04 16.61 -34.92
CA ILE A 214 -18.78 17.82 -35.33
C ILE A 214 -20.24 17.69 -34.79
N THR A 215 -20.54 18.46 -33.74
CA THR A 215 -21.89 18.79 -33.23
C THR A 215 -22.59 17.75 -32.32
N ILE A 216 -22.31 17.80 -31.01
CA ILE A 216 -23.32 17.73 -29.92
C ILE A 216 -22.90 18.71 -28.82
#